data_AF-A0ABD0N7J1-F1
#
_entry.id   AF-A0ABD0N7J1-F1
#
_cell.length_a   1.000
_cell.length_b   1.000
_cell.length_c   1.000
_cell.angle_alpha   90.00
_cell.angle_beta   90.00
_cell.angle_gamma   90.00
#
_symmetry.space_group_name_H-M   'P 1'
#
loop_
_entity.id
_entity.type
_entity.pdbx_description
1 polymer ?
#
loop_
_entity_poly.entity_id
_entity_poly.type
_entity_poly.pdbx_seq_one_letter_code
_entity_poly.pdbx_strand_id
1 'polypeptide(L)'
;MERDAYVQALARFTLLTASSGITEMKQKNIDTIKTLITVAHTDGNYLGNSWHEILKCISQLELAQLIGTGVKARYISGTVRGKEGFITSTKEQTSDEYLGL
;
A
#
# COMPACT_ATOMS: atom_id res chain seq x y z
N MET A 1 26.33 -2.78 -0.56
CA MET A 1 25.81 -3.90 0.26
C MET A 1 25.40 -3.44 1.65
N GLU A 2 26.31 -2.99 2.52
CA GLU A 2 25.96 -2.63 3.91
C GLU A 2 24.96 -1.46 4.01
N ARG A 3 25.21 -0.39 3.25
CA ARG A 3 24.28 0.76 3.13
C ARG A 3 22.89 0.33 2.65
N ASP A 4 22.85 -0.57 1.66
CA ASP A 4 21.58 -1.05 1.09
C ASP A 4 20.82 -1.87 2.13
N ALA A 5 21.51 -2.76 2.85
CA ALA A 5 20.93 -3.54 3.94
C ALA A 5 20.42 -2.66 5.09
N TYR A 6 21.17 -1.61 5.46
CA TYR A 6 20.75 -0.64 6.47
C TYR A 6 19.47 0.10 6.07
N VAL A 7 19.43 0.67 4.85
CA VAL A 7 18.23 1.34 4.34
C VAL A 7 17.05 0.39 4.25
N GLN A 8 17.28 -0.86 3.82
CA GLN A 8 16.23 -1.86 3.72
C GLN A 8 15.69 -2.28 5.11
N ALA A 9 16.56 -2.33 6.13
CA ALA A 9 16.15 -2.58 7.50
C ALA A 9 15.27 -1.44 8.03
N LEU A 10 15.68 -0.18 7.82
CA LEU A 10 14.87 1.00 8.18
C LEU A 10 13.53 0.99 7.45
N ALA A 11 13.52 0.70 6.14
CA ALA A 11 12.30 0.59 5.34
C ALA A 11 11.33 -0.44 5.92
N ARG A 12 11.82 -1.64 6.30
CA ARG A 12 11.00 -2.67 6.96
C ARG A 12 10.50 -2.22 8.33
N PHE A 13 11.29 -1.46 9.07
CA PHE A 13 10.92 -0.95 10.38
C PHE A 13 9.80 0.11 10.31
N THR A 14 9.48 0.66 9.13
CA THR A 14 8.29 1.51 8.95
C THR A 14 6.97 0.74 9.00
N LEU A 15 6.99 -0.58 8.79
CA LEU A 15 5.83 -1.46 8.62
C LEU A 15 4.91 -1.15 7.41
N LEU A 16 5.24 -0.15 6.60
CA LEU A 16 4.43 0.25 5.43
C LEU A 16 4.54 -0.73 4.26
N THR A 17 5.66 -1.44 4.15
CA THR A 17 5.92 -2.39 3.05
C THR A 17 5.62 -3.84 3.43
N ALA A 18 4.98 -4.07 4.59
CA ALA A 18 4.66 -5.41 5.05
C ALA A 18 3.50 -5.99 4.23
N SER A 19 3.66 -7.23 3.75
CA SER A 19 2.64 -7.93 2.95
C SER A 19 1.35 -8.26 3.73
N SER A 20 1.38 -8.17 5.07
CA SER A 20 0.27 -8.51 5.95
C SER A 20 -0.75 -7.39 6.16
N GLY A 21 -0.64 -6.28 5.41
CA GLY A 21 -1.50 -5.12 5.55
C GLY A 21 -0.95 -4.08 6.54
N ILE A 22 -1.52 -2.87 6.49
CA ILE A 22 -1.12 -1.75 7.34
C ILE A 22 -1.51 -2.07 8.79
N THR A 23 -0.50 -2.22 9.64
CA THR A 23 -0.68 -2.39 11.09
C THR A 23 -0.67 -1.02 11.77
N GLU A 24 -1.14 -0.96 13.01
CA GLU A 24 -1.11 0.27 13.80
C GLU A 24 0.33 0.81 13.92
N MET A 25 0.59 1.98 13.32
CA MET A 25 1.90 2.63 13.38
C MET A 25 2.17 3.17 14.78
N LYS A 26 3.36 2.89 15.31
CA LYS A 26 3.86 3.46 16.56
C LYS A 26 4.84 4.60 16.28
N GLN A 27 5.11 5.43 17.29
CA GLN A 27 5.99 6.59 17.18
C GLN A 27 7.36 6.26 16.53
N LYS A 28 7.97 5.14 16.93
CA LYS A 28 9.24 4.67 16.34
C LYS A 28 9.19 4.43 14.83
N ASN A 29 8.04 3.98 14.31
CA ASN A 29 7.86 3.77 12.87
C ASN A 29 7.80 5.13 12.15
N ILE A 30 7.09 6.10 12.75
CA ILE A 30 7.00 7.48 12.26
C ILE A 30 8.38 8.14 12.25
N ASP A 31 9.15 8.00 13.33
CA ASP A 31 10.50 8.56 13.42
C ASP A 31 11.44 7.90 12.41
N THR A 32 11.26 6.61 12.14
CA THR A 32 12.02 5.91 11.10
C THR A 32 11.69 6.43 9.69
N ILE A 33 10.41 6.72 9.40
CA ILE A 33 10.00 7.33 8.14
C ILE A 33 10.67 8.70 7.98
N LYS A 34 10.63 9.54 9.02
CA LYS A 34 11.30 10.85 9.01
C LYS A 34 12.80 10.70 8.75
N THR A 35 13.46 9.76 9.42
CA THR A 35 14.87 9.45 9.20
C THR A 35 15.15 9.05 7.75
N LEU A 36 14.32 8.18 7.15
CA LEU A 36 14.48 7.79 5.75
C LEU A 36 14.35 8.99 4.79
N ILE A 37 13.42 9.91 5.05
CA ILE A 37 13.27 11.13 4.26
C ILE A 37 14.50 12.03 4.42
N THR A 38 15.02 12.19 5.63
CA THR A 38 16.26 12.96 5.88
C THR A 38 17.46 12.36 5.17
N VAL A 39 17.61 11.03 5.19
CA VAL A 39 18.67 10.31 4.44
C VAL A 39 18.51 10.54 2.94
N ALA A 40 17.27 10.43 2.41
CA ALA A 40 16.98 10.70 1.01
C ALA A 40 17.36 12.12 0.58
N HIS A 41 17.04 13.10 1.43
CA HIS A 41 17.33 14.50 1.17
C HIS A 41 18.83 14.82 1.24
N THR A 42 19.54 14.21 2.19
CA THR A 42 20.97 14.48 2.43
C THR A 42 21.86 13.76 1.42
N ASP A 43 21.62 12.47 1.21
CA ASP A 43 22.51 11.61 0.41
C ASP A 43 22.14 11.66 -1.07
N GLY A 44 20.89 12.00 -1.43
CA GLY A 44 20.51 12.21 -2.82
C GLY A 44 20.90 11.04 -3.73
N ASN A 45 21.53 11.34 -4.88
CA ASN A 45 21.97 10.33 -5.85
C ASN A 45 22.99 9.31 -5.32
N TYR A 46 23.68 9.58 -4.20
CA TYR A 46 24.57 8.60 -3.56
C TYR A 46 23.83 7.38 -3.04
N LEU A 47 22.49 7.43 -2.98
CA LEU A 47 21.68 6.31 -2.55
C LEU A 47 21.55 5.19 -3.60
N GLY A 48 21.84 5.45 -4.87
CA GLY A 48 21.79 4.44 -5.95
C GLY A 48 20.53 3.56 -5.87
N ASN A 49 20.70 2.24 -5.80
CA ASN A 49 19.59 1.28 -5.76
C ASN A 49 18.67 1.41 -4.54
N SER A 50 19.15 1.96 -3.42
CA SER A 50 18.36 2.13 -2.19
C SER A 50 17.26 3.19 -2.32
N TRP A 51 17.33 4.05 -3.34
CA TRP A 51 16.24 4.96 -3.68
C TRP A 51 14.91 4.24 -3.84
N HIS A 52 14.94 3.05 -4.44
CA HIS A 52 13.75 2.29 -4.71
C HIS A 52 13.02 1.88 -3.43
N GLU A 53 13.76 1.52 -2.38
CA GLU A 53 13.17 1.14 -1.09
C GLU A 53 12.57 2.36 -0.36
N ILE A 54 13.21 3.53 -0.47
CA ILE A 54 12.67 4.78 0.09
C ILE A 54 11.39 5.22 -0.65
N LEU A 55 11.39 5.20 -1.98
CA LEU A 55 10.23 5.57 -2.80
C LEU A 55 9.04 4.63 -2.54
N LYS A 56 9.29 3.32 -2.34
CA LYS A 56 8.26 2.38 -1.88
C LYS A 56 7.66 2.78 -0.55
N CYS A 57 8.49 3.11 0.45
CA CYS A 57 7.99 3.56 1.75
C CYS A 57 7.09 4.80 1.61
N ILE A 58 7.50 5.78 0.80
CA ILE A 58 6.70 7.01 0.55
C ILE A 58 5.37 6.67 -0.13
N SER A 59 5.41 5.82 -1.17
CA SER A 59 4.20 5.42 -1.90
C SER A 59 3.19 4.70 -1.00
N GLN A 60 3.68 3.82 -0.11
CA GLN A 60 2.83 3.12 0.85
C GLN A 60 2.30 4.04 1.95
N LEU A 61 3.06 5.07 2.35
CA LEU A 61 2.60 6.08 3.30
C LEU A 61 1.43 6.89 2.74
N GLU A 62 1.53 7.34 1.48
CA GLU A 62 0.45 8.07 0.81
C GLU A 62 -0.81 7.20 0.70
N LEU A 63 -0.65 5.93 0.34
CA LEU A 63 -1.75 4.97 0.33
C LEU A 63 -2.39 4.80 1.72
N ALA A 64 -1.57 4.69 2.77
CA ALA A 64 -2.07 4.57 4.14
C ALA A 64 -2.86 5.81 4.59
N GLN A 65 -2.40 7.02 4.24
CA GLN A 65 -3.10 8.27 4.51
C GLN A 65 -4.44 8.36 3.77
N LEU A 66 -4.44 7.93 2.51
CA LEU A 66 -5.62 7.94 1.64
C LEU A 66 -6.73 7.01 2.18
N ILE A 67 -6.35 5.81 2.62
CA ILE A 67 -7.26 4.86 3.29
C ILE A 67 -7.75 5.44 4.64
N GLY A 68 -6.86 6.01 5.46
CA GLY A 68 -7.20 6.54 6.78
C GLY A 68 -8.10 7.78 6.77
N THR A 69 -8.14 8.52 5.66
CA THR A 69 -8.98 9.71 5.50
C THR A 69 -10.30 9.44 4.76
N GLY A 70 -10.54 8.20 4.30
CA GLY A 70 -11.76 7.81 3.59
C GLY A 70 -11.86 8.33 2.15
N VAL A 71 -10.78 8.91 1.61
CA VAL A 71 -10.74 9.40 0.22
C VAL A 71 -10.47 8.20 -0.70
N LYS A 72 -11.42 7.88 -1.59
CA LYS A 72 -11.30 6.72 -2.51
C LYS A 72 -10.11 6.89 -3.44
N ALA A 73 -9.09 6.06 -3.23
CA ALA A 73 -7.94 5.96 -4.11
C ALA A 73 -8.36 5.50 -5.51
N ARG A 74 -8.24 6.37 -6.52
CA ARG A 74 -8.55 6.02 -7.91
C ARG A 74 -7.39 5.30 -8.63
N TYR A 75 -6.29 5.01 -7.91
CA TYR A 75 -5.04 4.47 -8.47
C TYR A 75 -4.70 3.03 -8.02
N ILE A 76 -5.56 2.36 -7.25
CA ILE A 76 -5.26 1.06 -6.60
C ILE A 76 -5.59 -0.18 -7.44
N SER A 77 -5.59 -0.08 -8.78
CA SER A 77 -5.74 -1.26 -9.64
C SER A 77 -4.39 -1.56 -10.29
N GLY A 78 -3.65 -2.53 -9.73
CA GLY A 78 -2.39 -2.94 -10.34
C GLY A 78 -1.59 -4.09 -9.73
N THR A 79 -1.79 -4.48 -8.46
CA THR A 79 -0.95 -5.55 -7.86
C THR A 79 -1.62 -6.45 -6.81
N VAL A 80 -2.95 -6.53 -6.73
CA VAL A 80 -3.61 -7.62 -5.99
C VAL A 80 -3.65 -8.86 -6.90
N ARG A 81 -2.58 -9.65 -6.90
CA ARG A 81 -2.59 -10.99 -7.49
C ARG A 81 -3.54 -11.87 -6.68
N GLY A 82 -4.75 -12.02 -7.20
CA GLY A 82 -5.59 -13.22 -7.24
C GLY A 82 -5.72 -14.06 -5.97
N LYS A 83 -6.89 -13.95 -5.32
CA LYS A 83 -7.84 -15.06 -5.08
C LYS A 83 -9.03 -14.52 -4.30
N GLU A 84 -10.06 -14.04 -5.00
CA GLU A 84 -11.40 -13.95 -4.43
C GLU A 84 -12.26 -14.99 -5.11
N GLY A 85 -12.62 -16.01 -4.33
CA GLY A 85 -13.61 -17.01 -4.68
C GLY A 85 -15.01 -16.48 -4.44
N PHE A 86 -15.93 -17.02 -5.25
CA PHE A 86 -17.35 -17.24 -4.97
C PHE A 86 -18.20 -16.05 -4.52
N ILE A 87 -19.01 -15.54 -5.45
CA ILE A 87 -20.33 -15.01 -5.14
C ILE A 87 -21.35 -15.74 -6.01
N THR A 88 -22.12 -16.62 -5.37
CA THR A 88 -23.29 -17.30 -5.92
C THR A 88 -24.37 -16.25 -6.17
N SER A 89 -24.81 -16.08 -7.42
CA SER A 89 -25.92 -15.20 -7.77
C SER A 89 -27.24 -15.92 -7.51
N THR A 90 -27.99 -15.48 -6.51
CA THR A 90 -29.39 -15.88 -6.28
C THR A 90 -30.27 -15.27 -7.37
N LYS A 91 -30.78 -16.11 -8.27
CA LYS A 91 -31.90 -15.75 -9.16
C LYS A 91 -33.19 -15.78 -8.34
N GLU A 92 -33.73 -14.61 -7.99
CA GLU A 92 -35.18 -14.44 -7.81
C GLU A 92 -35.79 -14.17 -9.18
N GLN A 93 -36.63 -15.10 -9.64
CA GLN A 93 -37.39 -14.98 -10.87
C GLN A 93 -38.87 -14.92 -10.47
N THR A 94 -39.34 -13.70 -10.18
CA THR A 94 -40.75 -13.41 -9.96
C THR A 94 -41.43 -13.37 -11.32
N SER A 95 -42.32 -14.33 -11.52
CA SER A 95 -43.33 -14.38 -12.56
C SER A 95 -44.23 -13.15 -12.48
N ASP A 96 -44.41 -12.45 -13.59
CA ASP A 96 -45.67 -11.80 -13.90
C ASP A 96 -45.91 -11.79 -15.41
N GLU A 97 -47.06 -12.35 -15.75
CA GLU A 97 -47.72 -12.31 -17.05
C GLU A 97 -47.91 -10.85 -17.51
N TYR A 98 -47.65 -10.58 -18.78
CA TYR A 98 -48.41 -9.55 -19.48
C TYR A 98 -48.76 -10.02 -20.89
N LEU A 99 -50.06 -10.18 -21.09
CA LEU A 99 -50.76 -10.36 -22.34
C LEU A 99 -50.44 -9.25 -23.36
N GLY A 100 -50.49 -9.62 -24.65
CA GLY A 100 -51.02 -8.72 -25.68
C GLY A 100 -50.10 -8.41 -26.85
N LEU A 101 -50.02 -9.31 -27.82
CA LEU A 101 -50.49 -9.17 -29.22
C LEU A 101 -50.01 -10.35 -30.08
#